data_AF-A0A6M0RHN7-F1
#
_entry.id   AF-A0A6M0RHN7-F1
#
_cell.length_a   1.000
_cell.length_b   1.000
_cell.length_c   1.000
_cell.angle_alpha   90.00
_cell.angle_beta   90.00
_cell.angle_gamma   90.00
#
_symmetry.space_group_name_H-M   'P 1'
#
loop_
_entity.id
_entity.type
_entity.pdbx_description
1 polymer ?
#
loop_
_entity_poly.entity_id
_entity_poly.type
_entity_poly.pdbx_seq_one_letter_code
_entity_poly.pdbx_strand_id
1 'polypeptide(L)' 'MSDIQEKISEEIKAARDVCTTDGSGSDACAAAWDAVEELQAEASHQRESEKPKTNFETYCDENPEADECRIYED' A
#
# COMPACT_ATOMS: atom_id res chain seq x y z
N MET A 1 -10.36 1.98 -3.11
CA MET A 1 -9.96 2.47 -1.76
C MET A 1 -10.94 2.17 -0.62
N SER A 2 -12.27 2.13 -0.80
CA SER A 2 -13.20 1.87 0.34
C SER A 2 -12.99 0.49 0.98
N ASP A 3 -12.84 -0.54 0.14
CA ASP A 3 -12.85 -1.94 0.61
C ASP A 3 -11.60 -2.31 1.42
N ILE A 4 -10.43 -1.76 1.07
CA ILE A 4 -9.20 -2.03 1.83
C ILE A 4 -9.18 -1.34 3.20
N GLN A 5 -9.78 -0.15 3.30
CA GLN A 5 -9.88 0.56 4.58
C GLN A 5 -10.86 -0.13 5.54
N GLU A 6 -11.97 -0.66 5.01
CA GLU A 6 -12.90 -1.49 5.79
C GLU A 6 -12.21 -2.76 6.29
N LYS A 7 -11.49 -3.46 5.41
CA LYS A 7 -10.72 -4.66 5.78
C LYS A 7 -9.65 -4.39 6.85
N ILE A 8 -8.90 -3.28 6.74
CA ILE A 8 -7.95 -2.87 7.78
C ILE A 8 -8.65 -2.66 9.13
N SER A 9 -9.82 -2.01 9.13
CA SER A 9 -10.60 -1.78 10.36
C SER A 9 -11.09 -3.08 11.00
N GLU A 10 -11.48 -4.06 10.18
CA GLU A 10 -11.86 -5.40 10.64
C GLU A 10 -10.67 -6.15 11.24
N GLU A 11 -9.54 -6.18 10.55
CA GLU A 11 -8.34 -6.88 11.03
C GLU A 11 -7.73 -6.22 12.28
N ILE A 12 -7.84 -4.89 12.44
CA ILE A 12 -7.46 -4.22 13.70
C ILE A 12 -8.31 -4.72 14.87
N LYS A 13 -9.61 -4.95 14.67
CA LYS A 13 -10.47 -5.52 15.73
C LYS A 13 -10.07 -6.96 16.02
N ALA A 14 -9.87 -7.77 14.98
CA ALA A 14 -9.43 -9.15 15.12
C ALA A 14 -8.09 -9.26 15.87
N ALA A 15 -7.10 -8.44 15.51
CA ALA A 15 -5.80 -8.41 16.17
C ALA A 15 -5.93 -8.04 17.66
N ARG A 16 -6.77 -7.06 18.01
CA ARG A 16 -7.03 -6.71 19.41
C ARG A 16 -7.69 -7.84 20.19
N ASP A 17 -8.65 -8.53 19.57
CA ASP A 17 -9.34 -9.66 20.19
C ASP A 17 -8.36 -10.82 20.44
N VAL A 18 -7.57 -11.20 19.43
CA VAL A 18 -6.51 -12.22 19.55
C VAL A 18 -5.51 -11.87 20.64
N CYS A 19 -4.99 -10.64 20.64
CA CYS A 19 -4.04 -10.20 21.68
C CYS A 19 -4.64 -10.17 23.09
N THR A 20 -5.96 -9.96 23.21
CA THR A 20 -6.67 -9.99 24.49
C THR A 20 -6.92 -11.43 24.96
N THR A 21 -7.25 -12.33 24.05
CA THR A 21 -7.56 -13.74 24.34
C THR A 21 -6.30 -14.59 24.55
N ASP A 22 -5.32 -14.47 23.66
CA ASP A 22 -4.11 -15.30 23.64
C ASP A 22 -2.92 -14.64 24.35
N GLY A 23 -3.07 -13.37 24.72
CA GLY A 23 -2.07 -12.56 25.41
C GLY A 23 -1.21 -11.73 24.46
N SER A 24 -0.81 -10.54 24.91
CA SER A 24 -0.13 -9.53 24.09
C SER A 24 1.27 -9.92 23.63
N GLY A 25 1.91 -10.91 24.28
CA GLY A 25 3.21 -11.44 23.90
C GLY A 25 3.15 -12.77 23.14
N SER A 26 1.96 -13.21 22.72
CA SER A 26 1.79 -14.47 22.00
C SER A 26 2.17 -14.34 20.53
N ASP A 27 2.61 -15.45 19.93
CA ASP A 27 2.88 -15.53 18.49
C ASP A 27 1.60 -15.27 17.67
N ALA A 28 0.43 -15.64 18.19
CA ALA A 28 -0.86 -15.38 17.57
C ALA A 28 -1.16 -13.86 17.50
N CYS A 29 -0.89 -13.14 18.59
CA CYS A 29 -1.01 -11.68 18.62
C CYS A 29 -0.05 -11.02 17.63
N ALA A 30 1.20 -11.49 17.57
CA ALA A 30 2.19 -10.98 16.62
C ALA A 30 1.75 -11.20 15.16
N ALA A 31 1.30 -12.42 14.82
CA ALA A 31 0.83 -12.75 13.48
C ALA A 31 -0.42 -11.96 13.08
N ALA A 32 -1.33 -11.67 14.02
CA ALA A 32 -2.51 -10.86 13.73
C ALA A 32 -2.15 -9.40 13.43
N TRP A 33 -1.15 -8.84 14.13
CA TRP A 33 -0.64 -7.51 13.81
C TRP A 33 0.17 -7.45 12.53
N ASP A 34 0.93 -8.51 12.19
CA ASP A 34 1.64 -8.65 10.92
C ASP A 34 0.65 -8.55 9.73
N ALA A 35 -0.49 -9.24 9.80
CA ALA A 35 -1.53 -9.13 8.78
C ALA A 35 -2.09 -7.70 8.64
N VAL A 36 -2.25 -6.98 9.75
CA VAL A 36 -2.68 -5.57 9.77
C VAL A 36 -1.62 -4.64 9.16
N GLU A 37 -0.33 -4.93 9.38
CA GLU A 37 0.79 -4.18 8.80
C GLU A 37 0.85 -4.36 7.28
N GLU A 38 0.73 -5.58 6.78
CA GLU A 38 0.71 -5.89 5.35
C GLU A 38 -0.46 -5.22 4.61
N LEU A 39 -1.66 -5.22 5.21
CA LEU A 39 -2.80 -4.53 4.60
C LEU A 39 -2.60 -3.01 4.56
N GLN A 40 -1.96 -2.42 5.56
CA GLN A 40 -1.61 -1.00 5.54
C GLN A 40 -0.54 -0.68 4.49
N ALA A 41 0.45 -1.57 4.31
CA ALA A 41 1.45 -1.44 3.26
C ALA A 41 0.80 -1.45 1.88
N GLU A 42 -0.09 -2.40 1.61
CA GLU A 42 -0.86 -2.48 0.36
C GLU A 42 -1.75 -1.23 0.15
N ALA A 43 -2.41 -0.74 1.20
CA ALA A 43 -3.18 0.50 1.11
C ALA A 43 -2.31 1.72 0.75
N SER A 44 -1.08 1.80 1.27
CA SER A 44 -0.13 2.84 0.88
C SER A 44 0.32 2.68 -0.57
N HIS A 45 0.59 1.45 -1.01
CA HIS A 45 1.00 1.15 -2.37
C HIS A 45 -0.09 1.45 -3.41
N GLN A 46 -1.35 1.12 -3.11
CA GLN A 46 -2.50 1.51 -3.94
C GLN A 46 -2.61 3.02 -4.06
N ARG A 47 -2.50 3.76 -2.94
CA ARG A 47 -2.54 5.22 -2.94
C ARG A 47 -1.42 5.84 -3.79
N GLU A 48 -0.24 5.21 -3.80
CA GLU A 48 0.87 5.65 -4.65
C GLU A 48 0.64 5.33 -6.12
N SER A 49 0.12 4.15 -6.43
CA SER A 49 -0.21 3.70 -7.79
C SER A 49 -1.35 4.50 -8.42
N GLU A 50 -2.28 5.00 -7.60
CA GLU A 50 -3.39 5.86 -8.02
C GLU A 50 -2.98 7.33 -8.21
N LYS A 51 -1.73 7.71 -7.92
CA LYS A 51 -1.25 9.08 -8.19
C LYS A 51 -1.35 9.32 -9.71
N PRO A 52 -2.10 10.34 -10.15
CA PRO A 52 -2.17 10.64 -11.57
C PRO A 52 -0.78 11.04 -12.06
N LYS A 53 -0.40 10.54 -13.23
CA LYS A 53 0.80 11.01 -13.93
C LYS A 53 0.70 12.52 -14.08
N THR A 54 1.82 13.20 -13.88
CA THR A 54 1.96 14.61 -14.21
C THR A 54 1.76 14.80 -15.72
N ASN A 55 1.46 16.04 -16.12
CA ASN A 55 1.36 16.37 -17.54
C ASN A 55 2.67 16.06 -18.29
N PHE A 56 3.81 16.21 -17.62
CA PHE A 56 5.11 15.91 -18.21
C PHE A 56 5.33 14.42 -18.42
N GLU A 57 5.05 13.59 -17.40
CA GLU A 57 5.13 12.13 -17.52
C GLU A 57 4.20 11.61 -18.63
N THR A 58 2.95 12.09 -18.65
CA THR A 58 1.99 11.74 -19.71
C THR A 58 2.51 12.14 -21.10
N TYR A 59 3.05 13.35 -21.23
CA TYR A 59 3.60 13.83 -22.49
C TYR A 59 4.79 12.97 -22.96
N CYS A 60 5.69 12.60 -22.05
CA CYS A 60 6.85 11.77 -22.38
C CYS A 60 6.49 10.31 -22.69
N ASP A 61 5.45 9.75 -22.07
CA ASP A 61 4.93 8.43 -22.45
C ASP A 61 4.40 8.41 -23.90
N GLU A 62 3.73 9.50 -24.30
CA GLU A 62 3.15 9.64 -25.64
C GLU A 62 4.18 10.07 -26.70
N ASN A 63 5.25 10.76 -26.28
CA ASN A 63 6.27 11.36 -27.15
C ASN A 63 7.69 11.04 -26.66
N PRO A 64 8.12 9.76 -26.66
CA PRO A 64 9.43 9.37 -26.11
C PRO A 64 10.62 9.98 -26.88
N GLU A 65 10.43 10.33 -28.15
CA GLU A 65 11.45 10.92 -29.02
C GLU A 65 11.59 12.45 -28.87
N ALA A 66 10.70 13.10 -28.10
CA ALA A 66 10.77 14.54 -27.83
C ALA A 66 12.09 14.89 -27.12
N ASP A 67 12.65 16.07 -27.41
CA ASP A 67 13.95 16.48 -26.87
C ASP A 67 13.94 16.50 -25.33
N GLU A 68 12.79 16.80 -24.72
CA GLU A 68 12.58 16.84 -23.27
C GLU A 68 12.45 15.44 -22.63
N CYS A 69 12.25 14.39 -23.42
CA CYS A 69 11.88 13.04 -22.95
C CYS A 69 12.91 11.96 -23.30
N ARG A 70 13.92 12.25 -24.13
CA ARG A 70 14.96 11.28 -24.49
C ARG A 70 15.79 10.89 -23.27
N ILE A 71 15.80 9.59 -22.98
CA ILE A 71 16.67 8.98 -21.98
C ILE A 71 17.82 8.30 -22.73
N TYR A 72 19.05 8.64 -22.38
CA TYR A 72 20.26 8.02 -22.94
C TYR A 72 20.82 7.04 -21.90
N GLU A 73 21.14 5.82 -22.33
CA GLU A 73 21.92 4.89 -21.51
C GLU A 73 23.42 5.22 -21.63
N ASP A 74 24.11 5.31 -20.49
CA ASP A 74 25.57 5.52 -20.41
C ASP A 74 26.38 4.25 -20.71
#